data_AF-A0A7K1DQ24-F1
#
_entry.id   AF-A0A7K1DQ24-F1
#
_cell.length_a   1.000
_cell.length_b   1.000
_cell.length_c   1.000
_cell.angle_alpha   90.00
_cell.angle_beta   90.00
_cell.angle_gamma   90.00
#
_symmetry.space_group_name_H-M   'P 1'
#
loop_
_entity.id
_entity.type
_entity.pdbx_description
1 polymer ?
#
loop_
_entity_poly.entity_id
_entity_poly.type
_entity_poly.pdbx_seq_one_letter_code
_entity_poly.pdbx_strand_id
1 'polypeptide(L)'
;MLVPYRRRKVMAGSGKAHMRPDGDRILEINDLTVEFNLGRGKVVKAVSGISLDLIRGETLAIVGESGCGKSTLGKAILQLPKPTSGSVNFLSKELTTMNKHDLREMRPAMQMIFQDPISSLDPRLPVSEVLAEPLRVWNRGNEVEINEKIDELLRAANLDPAVVRDRRSYEFSGGQCQR
;
A
#
# COMPACT_ATOMS: atom_id res chain seq x y z
N MET A 1 -4.44 31.43 29.61
CA MET A 1 -3.58 32.27 28.74
C MET A 1 -4.05 32.06 27.30
N LEU A 2 -4.77 33.05 26.76
CA LEU A 2 -5.38 33.00 25.42
C LEU A 2 -4.32 33.29 24.35
N VAL A 3 -4.14 32.39 23.40
CA VAL A 3 -3.31 32.56 22.20
C VAL A 3 -4.21 32.33 20.97
N PRO A 4 -4.16 33.20 19.94
CA PRO A 4 -5.25 33.29 18.96
C PRO A 4 -5.19 32.17 17.90
N TYR A 5 -6.35 31.55 17.66
CA TYR A 5 -6.57 30.57 16.60
C TYR A 5 -6.66 31.28 15.23
N ARG A 6 -5.55 31.29 14.49
CA ARG A 6 -5.51 31.72 13.08
C ARG A 6 -5.88 30.51 12.21
N ARG A 7 -7.02 30.58 11.51
CA ARG A 7 -7.43 29.59 10.48
C ARG A 7 -6.32 29.44 9.44
N ARG A 8 -5.49 28.39 9.56
CA ARG A 8 -4.62 27.92 8.49
C ARG A 8 -5.46 27.06 7.54
N LYS A 9 -5.35 27.36 6.24
CA LYS A 9 -5.67 26.41 5.17
C LYS A 9 -4.87 25.13 5.46
N VAL A 10 -5.57 24.00 5.55
CA VAL A 10 -4.94 22.67 5.58
C VAL A 10 -4.20 22.51 4.25
N MET A 11 -2.87 22.41 4.29
CA MET A 11 -2.04 22.10 3.11
C MET A 11 -1.53 20.67 3.25
N ALA A 12 -1.93 19.81 2.30
CA ALA A 12 -1.36 18.49 2.11
C ALA A 12 0.07 18.60 1.56
N GLY A 13 0.95 17.70 1.99
CA GLY A 13 2.42 17.79 1.79
C GLY A 13 2.84 18.08 0.35
N SER A 14 3.81 18.99 0.21
CA SER A 14 4.51 19.35 -1.02
C SER A 14 6.02 19.24 -0.82
N GLY A 15 6.79 18.88 -1.83
CA GLY A 15 8.26 18.92 -1.76
C GLY A 15 8.98 17.87 -2.61
N LYS A 16 10.29 18.04 -2.74
CA LYS A 16 11.22 17.06 -3.30
C LYS A 16 11.99 16.40 -2.15
N ALA A 17 11.98 15.07 -2.07
CA ALA A 17 12.76 14.33 -1.07
C ALA A 17 13.43 13.15 -1.77
N HIS A 18 14.74 12.95 -1.60
CA HIS A 18 15.48 11.82 -2.22
C HIS A 18 15.26 11.75 -3.74
N MET A 19 15.99 12.54 -4.52
CA MET A 19 16.03 12.45 -5.99
C MET A 19 17.49 12.32 -6.41
N ARG A 20 18.12 11.20 -6.02
CA ARG A 20 19.58 10.98 -6.09
C ARG A 20 19.99 10.61 -7.51
N PRO A 21 20.90 11.33 -8.18
CA PRO A 21 21.22 11.10 -9.58
C PRO A 21 21.74 9.68 -9.88
N ASP A 22 22.34 9.01 -8.89
CA ASP A 22 22.90 7.66 -9.01
C ASP A 22 22.29 6.67 -7.99
N GLY A 23 22.04 5.43 -8.43
CA GLY A 23 21.57 4.30 -7.61
C GLY A 23 20.63 3.35 -8.36
N ASP A 24 20.52 2.09 -7.90
CA ASP A 24 19.49 1.13 -8.38
C ASP A 24 18.11 1.55 -7.83
N ARG A 25 17.55 2.60 -8.43
CA ARG A 25 16.23 3.14 -8.10
C ARG A 25 15.16 2.13 -8.50
N ILE A 26 14.42 1.67 -7.51
CA ILE A 26 13.30 0.75 -7.72
C ILE A 26 11.96 1.48 -7.81
N LEU A 27 11.87 2.69 -7.23
CA LEU A 27 10.70 3.56 -7.29
C LEU A 27 11.16 4.99 -7.56
N GLU A 28 10.47 5.67 -8.47
CA GLU A 28 10.63 7.10 -8.72
C GLU A 28 9.25 7.73 -8.92
N ILE A 29 9.04 8.83 -8.23
CA ILE A 29 7.79 9.60 -8.22
C ILE A 29 8.15 11.02 -8.60
N ASN A 30 7.51 11.56 -9.63
CA ASN A 30 7.74 12.92 -10.09
C ASN A 30 6.45 13.72 -10.10
N ASP A 31 6.43 14.80 -9.30
CA ASP A 31 5.38 15.81 -9.17
C ASP A 31 3.96 15.23 -9.01
N LEU A 32 3.86 14.14 -8.24
CA LEU A 32 2.62 13.41 -8.04
C LEU A 32 1.58 14.27 -7.31
N THR A 33 0.41 14.39 -7.92
CA THR A 33 -0.71 15.17 -7.40
C THR A 33 -1.98 14.33 -7.39
N VAL A 34 -2.75 14.43 -6.30
CA VAL A 34 -4.03 13.73 -6.15
C VAL A 34 -5.08 14.72 -5.68
N GLU A 35 -6.11 14.92 -6.50
CA GLU A 35 -7.23 15.79 -6.24
C GLU A 35 -8.54 15.00 -6.12
N PHE A 36 -9.35 15.34 -5.13
CA PHE A 36 -10.71 14.82 -4.97
C PHE A 36 -11.73 15.94 -5.12
N ASN A 37 -12.74 15.70 -5.96
CA ASN A 37 -13.87 16.61 -6.09
C ASN A 37 -14.92 16.28 -5.02
N LEU A 38 -15.18 17.22 -4.11
CA LEU A 38 -16.16 17.07 -3.03
C LEU A 38 -17.56 17.59 -3.41
N GLY A 39 -17.76 17.93 -4.69
CA GLY A 39 -18.99 18.55 -5.17
C GLY A 39 -19.07 20.05 -4.85
N ARG A 40 -20.06 20.73 -5.46
CA ARG A 40 -20.28 22.19 -5.32
C ARG A 40 -19.03 23.03 -5.65
N GLY A 41 -18.23 22.58 -6.61
CA GLY A 41 -17.00 23.25 -7.04
C GLY A 41 -15.84 23.18 -6.03
N LYS A 42 -15.97 22.38 -4.94
CA LYS A 42 -14.89 22.21 -3.96
C LYS A 42 -13.96 21.08 -4.38
N VAL A 43 -12.68 21.40 -4.55
CA VAL A 43 -11.61 20.43 -4.81
C VAL A 43 -10.67 20.40 -3.61
N VAL A 44 -10.32 19.20 -3.17
CA VAL A 44 -9.29 18.97 -2.15
C VAL A 44 -8.07 18.32 -2.79
N LYS A 45 -6.94 19.02 -2.70
CA LYS A 45 -5.61 18.46 -3.00
C LYS A 45 -5.16 17.62 -1.81
N ALA A 46 -5.29 16.31 -1.93
CA ALA A 46 -4.86 15.36 -0.91
C ALA A 46 -3.36 15.03 -1.01
N VAL A 47 -2.76 15.21 -2.18
CA VAL A 47 -1.31 15.16 -2.43
C VAL A 47 -0.97 16.31 -3.38
N SER A 48 0.06 17.10 -3.06
CA SER A 48 0.36 18.34 -3.79
C SER A 48 1.79 18.35 -4.35
N GLY A 49 2.00 17.76 -5.54
CA GLY A 49 3.28 17.82 -6.25
C GLY A 49 4.44 17.23 -5.45
N ILE A 50 4.33 15.96 -5.07
CA ILE A 50 5.39 15.26 -4.33
C ILE A 50 6.31 14.55 -5.31
N SER A 51 7.62 14.75 -5.13
CA SER A 51 8.65 13.98 -5.84
C SER A 51 9.55 13.24 -4.87
N LEU A 52 9.75 11.94 -5.10
CA LEU A 52 10.66 11.11 -4.31
C LEU A 52 11.16 9.86 -5.05
N ASP A 53 12.30 9.35 -4.61
CA ASP A 53 12.88 8.07 -5.03
C ASP A 53 13.03 7.08 -3.87
N LEU A 54 13.15 5.80 -4.23
CA LEU A 54 13.54 4.70 -3.35
C LEU A 54 14.54 3.81 -4.08
N ILE A 55 15.67 3.50 -3.45
CA ILE A 55 16.63 2.54 -4.00
C ILE A 55 16.41 1.13 -3.43
N ARG A 56 16.96 0.11 -4.10
CA ARG A 56 16.86 -1.27 -3.64
C ARG A 56 17.39 -1.44 -2.21
N GLY A 57 16.60 -2.10 -1.36
CA GLY A 57 16.95 -2.39 0.03
C GLY A 57 16.75 -1.22 1.00
N GLU A 58 16.30 -0.06 0.52
CA GLU A 58 16.01 1.09 1.36
C GLU A 58 14.62 0.99 1.99
N THR A 59 14.50 1.50 3.22
CA THR A 59 13.22 1.70 3.89
C THR A 59 12.94 3.19 4.02
N LEU A 60 11.88 3.66 3.37
CA LEU A 60 11.43 5.04 3.45
C LEU A 60 10.22 5.17 4.36
N ALA A 61 10.30 6.07 5.35
CA ALA A 61 9.19 6.41 6.22
C ALA A 61 8.57 7.75 5.82
N ILE A 62 7.24 7.78 5.67
CA ILE A 62 6.48 9.00 5.42
C ILE A 62 5.76 9.38 6.72
N VAL A 63 6.12 10.52 7.31
CA VAL A 63 5.59 11.01 8.58
C VAL A 63 4.84 12.33 8.41
N GLY A 64 3.88 12.59 9.30
CA GLY A 64 3.07 13.80 9.28
C GLY A 64 1.77 13.63 10.05
N GLU A 65 1.07 14.74 10.32
CA GLU A 65 -0.17 14.77 11.11
C GLU A 65 -1.30 13.92 10.49
N SER A 66 -2.31 13.56 11.28
CA SER A 66 -3.49 12.87 10.76
C SER A 66 -4.15 13.70 9.64
N GLY A 67 -4.55 13.06 8.54
CA GLY A 67 -5.20 13.73 7.41
C GLY A 67 -4.28 14.50 6.44
N CYS A 68 -2.96 14.51 6.62
CA CYS A 68 -2.03 15.24 5.72
C CYS A 68 -1.78 14.58 4.34
N GLY A 69 -2.41 13.45 4.05
CA GLY A 69 -2.33 12.79 2.73
C GLY A 69 -1.43 11.57 2.62
N LYS A 70 -0.78 11.10 3.70
CA LYS A 70 0.14 9.94 3.68
C LYS A 70 -0.46 8.68 3.08
N SER A 71 -1.64 8.27 3.59
CA SER A 71 -2.33 7.07 3.10
C SER A 71 -2.81 7.26 1.65
N THR A 72 -3.14 8.50 1.26
CA THR A 72 -3.49 8.83 -0.13
C THR A 72 -2.28 8.68 -1.05
N LEU A 73 -1.12 9.21 -0.65
CA LEU A 73 0.14 9.07 -1.37
C LEU A 73 0.50 7.59 -1.58
N GLY A 74 0.53 6.79 -0.52
CA GLY A 74 0.84 5.36 -0.61
C GLY A 74 -0.11 4.60 -1.56
N LYS A 75 -1.42 4.87 -1.49
CA LYS A 75 -2.40 4.28 -2.40
C LYS A 75 -2.23 4.75 -3.84
N ALA A 76 -1.93 6.04 -4.05
CA ALA A 76 -1.78 6.62 -5.39
C ALA A 76 -0.53 6.11 -6.11
N ILE A 77 0.55 5.84 -5.39
CA ILE A 77 1.74 5.15 -5.93
C ILE A 77 1.34 3.83 -6.58
N LEU A 78 0.51 3.07 -5.87
CA LEU A 78 -0.04 1.79 -6.32
C LEU A 78 -1.17 1.93 -7.35
N GLN A 79 -1.41 3.12 -7.89
CA GLN A 79 -2.49 3.40 -8.86
C GLN A 79 -3.88 2.94 -8.35
N LEU A 80 -4.13 2.96 -7.03
CA LEU A 80 -5.45 2.60 -6.47
C LEU A 80 -6.46 3.73 -6.76
N PRO A 81 -6.31 4.95 -6.21
CA PRO A 81 -6.72 6.13 -6.92
C PRO A 81 -5.66 6.43 -7.98
N LYS A 82 -6.06 6.57 -9.24
CA LYS A 82 -5.15 7.14 -10.24
C LYS A 82 -4.80 8.58 -9.84
N PRO A 83 -3.52 8.97 -9.87
CA PRO A 83 -3.14 10.35 -9.61
C PRO A 83 -3.76 11.28 -10.67
N THR A 84 -4.01 12.52 -10.28
CA THR A 84 -4.53 13.56 -11.18
C THR A 84 -3.45 14.03 -12.15
N SER A 85 -2.20 14.10 -11.69
CA SER A 85 -1.02 14.40 -12.50
C SER A 85 0.26 13.87 -11.85
N GLY A 86 1.36 13.93 -12.59
CA GLY A 86 2.66 13.37 -12.20
C GLY A 86 2.88 11.97 -12.76
N SER A 87 4.00 11.35 -12.39
CA SER A 87 4.40 10.02 -12.86
C SER A 87 4.85 9.14 -11.70
N VAL A 88 4.74 7.83 -11.89
CA VAL A 88 5.20 6.81 -10.95
C VAL A 88 5.89 5.72 -11.76
N ASN A 89 7.22 5.68 -11.68
CA ASN A 89 8.03 4.63 -12.26
C ASN A 89 8.38 3.61 -11.18
N PHE A 90 8.06 2.34 -11.43
CA PHE A 90 8.41 1.24 -10.53
C PHE A 90 9.11 0.13 -11.33
N LEU A 91 10.31 -0.27 -10.89
CA LEU A 91 11.17 -1.24 -11.58
C LEU A 91 11.35 -0.90 -13.08
N SER A 92 11.70 0.36 -13.38
CA SER A 92 11.86 0.88 -14.74
C SER A 92 10.59 0.85 -15.61
N LYS A 93 9.40 0.76 -15.01
CA LYS A 93 8.13 0.76 -15.73
C LYS A 93 7.22 1.89 -15.25
N GLU A 94 6.73 2.70 -16.19
CA GLU A 94 5.81 3.80 -15.90
C GLU A 94 4.39 3.28 -15.62
N LEU A 95 3.91 3.46 -14.40
CA LEU A 95 2.62 2.92 -13.96
C LEU A 95 1.43 3.82 -14.34
N THR A 96 1.60 5.14 -14.42
CA THR A 96 0.45 6.06 -14.59
C THR A 96 -0.22 5.93 -15.96
N THR A 97 0.55 5.54 -16.98
CA THR A 97 0.09 5.36 -18.36
C THR A 97 -0.29 3.92 -18.68
N MET A 98 -0.06 2.96 -17.79
CA MET A 98 -0.40 1.56 -18.02
C MET A 98 -1.91 1.34 -18.13
N ASN A 99 -2.27 0.36 -18.97
CA ASN A 99 -3.62 -0.17 -19.00
C ASN A 99 -3.89 -1.06 -17.77
N LYS A 100 -5.14 -1.48 -17.58
CA LYS A 100 -5.54 -2.28 -16.41
C LYS A 100 -4.88 -3.66 -16.36
N HIS A 101 -4.61 -4.27 -17.52
CA HIS A 101 -3.99 -5.59 -17.61
C HIS A 101 -2.52 -5.52 -17.16
N ASP A 102 -1.75 -4.58 -17.68
CA ASP A 102 -0.32 -4.44 -17.32
C ASP A 102 -0.16 -4.02 -15.86
N LEU A 103 -1.05 -3.15 -15.36
CA LEU A 103 -1.11 -2.84 -13.93
C LEU A 103 -1.42 -4.06 -13.08
N ARG A 104 -2.28 -4.96 -13.55
CA ARG A 104 -2.61 -6.22 -12.85
C ARG A 104 -1.34 -7.07 -12.74
N GLU A 105 -0.63 -7.30 -13.83
CA GLU A 105 0.62 -8.08 -13.83
C GLU A 105 1.72 -7.50 -12.92
N MET A 106 1.71 -6.20 -12.66
CA MET A 106 2.63 -5.55 -11.72
C MET A 106 2.24 -5.68 -10.24
N ARG A 107 0.97 -5.99 -9.92
CA ARG A 107 0.47 -6.06 -8.52
C ARG A 107 1.26 -7.02 -7.64
N PRO A 108 1.68 -8.22 -8.08
CA PRO A 108 2.45 -9.13 -7.23
C PRO A 108 3.77 -8.54 -6.73
N ALA A 109 4.36 -7.60 -7.46
CA ALA A 109 5.60 -6.92 -7.07
C ALA A 109 5.36 -5.73 -6.11
N MET A 110 4.11 -5.32 -5.89
CA MET A 110 3.73 -4.17 -5.06
C MET A 110 2.68 -4.58 -4.02
N GLN A 111 3.12 -5.07 -2.87
CA GLN A 111 2.23 -5.50 -1.79
C GLN A 111 1.91 -4.35 -0.83
N MET A 112 0.66 -4.26 -0.40
CA MET A 112 0.20 -3.25 0.56
C MET A 112 -0.39 -3.94 1.79
N ILE A 113 0.08 -3.54 2.97
CA ILE A 113 -0.54 -3.89 4.26
C ILE A 113 -1.33 -2.66 4.73
N PHE A 114 -2.63 -2.83 4.99
CA PHE A 114 -3.50 -1.74 5.42
C PHE A 114 -3.39 -1.47 6.93
N GLN A 115 -3.71 -0.24 7.33
CA GLN A 115 -3.62 0.20 8.73
C GLN A 115 -4.56 -0.57 9.68
N ASP A 116 -5.69 -1.07 9.16
CA ASP A 116 -6.61 -1.95 9.88
C ASP A 116 -6.59 -3.32 9.20
N PRO A 117 -5.68 -4.23 9.61
CA PRO A 117 -5.53 -5.52 8.97
C PRO A 117 -6.78 -6.39 9.14
N ILE A 118 -7.50 -6.28 10.27
CA ILE A 118 -8.68 -7.10 10.58
C ILE A 118 -9.80 -6.78 9.58
N SER A 119 -10.03 -5.50 9.29
CA SER A 119 -11.06 -5.08 8.33
C SER A 119 -10.80 -5.55 6.89
N SER A 120 -9.56 -5.95 6.57
CA SER A 120 -9.17 -6.42 5.25
C SER A 120 -9.28 -7.94 5.05
N LEU A 121 -9.52 -8.69 6.12
CA LEU A 121 -9.68 -10.15 6.07
C LEU A 121 -11.17 -10.50 5.95
N ASP A 122 -11.53 -11.48 5.10
CA ASP A 122 -12.88 -12.04 5.12
C ASP A 122 -13.07 -12.91 6.38
N PRO A 123 -13.91 -12.50 7.35
CA PRO A 123 -14.08 -13.24 8.60
C PRO A 123 -14.72 -14.61 8.41
N ARG A 124 -15.27 -14.91 7.23
CA ARG A 124 -15.90 -16.20 6.91
C ARG A 124 -14.90 -17.25 6.42
N LEU A 125 -13.72 -16.83 6.00
CA LEU A 125 -12.70 -17.71 5.43
C LEU A 125 -11.67 -18.14 6.48
N PRO A 126 -11.22 -19.41 6.45
CA PRO A 126 -10.09 -19.84 7.27
C PRO A 126 -8.83 -19.08 6.88
N VAL A 127 -7.90 -18.95 7.83
CA VAL A 127 -6.58 -18.37 7.53
C VAL A 127 -5.90 -19.10 6.36
N SER A 128 -6.02 -20.43 6.29
CA SER A 128 -5.48 -21.20 5.15
C SER A 128 -6.04 -20.74 3.80
N GLU A 129 -7.35 -20.53 3.69
CA GLU A 129 -7.97 -20.07 2.44
C GLU A 129 -7.65 -18.61 2.11
N VAL A 130 -7.59 -17.75 3.14
CA VAL A 130 -7.16 -16.34 2.94
C VAL A 130 -5.74 -16.29 2.39
N LEU A 131 -4.85 -17.16 2.87
CA LEU A 131 -3.47 -17.25 2.37
C LEU A 131 -3.37 -17.99 1.02
N ALA A 132 -4.26 -18.95 0.76
CA ALA A 132 -4.31 -19.70 -0.50
C ALA A 132 -4.81 -18.85 -1.67
N GLU A 133 -5.83 -18.01 -1.44
CA GLU A 133 -6.49 -17.21 -2.47
C GLU A 133 -5.51 -16.43 -3.36
N PRO A 134 -4.56 -15.61 -2.83
CA PRO A 134 -3.62 -14.89 -3.68
C PRO A 134 -2.71 -15.84 -4.47
N LEU A 135 -2.32 -16.98 -3.92
CA LEU A 135 -1.50 -17.97 -4.65
C LEU A 135 -2.27 -18.55 -5.83
N ARG A 136 -3.56 -18.90 -5.63
CA ARG A 136 -4.44 -19.40 -6.68
C ARG A 136 -4.74 -18.35 -7.76
N VAL A 137 -5.07 -17.12 -7.36
CA VAL A 137 -5.38 -15.99 -8.28
C VAL A 137 -4.21 -15.69 -9.22
N TRP A 138 -2.98 -15.91 -8.76
CA TRP A 138 -1.76 -15.67 -9.53
C TRP A 138 -1.11 -16.96 -10.07
N ASN A 139 -1.82 -18.10 -10.04
CA ASN A 139 -1.35 -19.40 -10.51
C ASN A 139 0.05 -19.78 -9.96
N ARG A 140 0.28 -19.56 -8.67
CA ARG A 140 1.55 -19.85 -7.99
C ARG A 140 1.53 -21.21 -7.30
N GLY A 141 1.86 -22.22 -8.09
CA GLY A 141 1.97 -23.60 -7.66
C GLY A 141 0.64 -24.37 -7.69
N ASN A 142 0.74 -25.68 -7.49
CA ASN A 142 -0.41 -26.58 -7.33
C ASN A 142 -0.87 -26.64 -5.87
N GLU A 143 -1.98 -27.33 -5.58
CA GLU A 143 -2.54 -27.38 -4.21
C GLU A 143 -1.58 -27.93 -3.15
N VAL A 144 -0.66 -28.84 -3.51
CA VAL A 144 0.35 -29.33 -2.56
C VAL A 144 1.37 -28.23 -2.25
N GLU A 145 1.90 -27.57 -3.28
CA GLU A 145 2.86 -26.48 -3.14
C GLU A 145 2.25 -25.26 -2.40
N ILE A 146 0.97 -24.97 -2.65
CA ILE A 146 0.23 -23.91 -1.96
C ILE A 146 0.13 -24.24 -0.47
N ASN A 147 -0.23 -25.48 -0.12
CA ASN A 147 -0.33 -25.90 1.28
C ASN A 147 1.03 -25.83 2.00
N GLU A 148 2.11 -26.26 1.36
CA GLU A 148 3.46 -26.12 1.92
C GLU A 148 3.85 -24.66 2.11
N LYS A 149 3.51 -23.80 1.14
CA LYS A 149 3.79 -22.37 1.23
C LYS A 149 3.02 -21.69 2.35
N ILE A 150 1.76 -22.08 2.57
CA ILE A 150 0.95 -21.56 3.69
C ILE A 150 1.62 -21.89 5.03
N ASP A 151 2.12 -23.11 5.21
CA ASP A 151 2.85 -23.50 6.43
C ASP A 151 4.12 -22.68 6.63
N GLU A 152 4.88 -22.48 5.56
CA GLU A 152 6.09 -21.66 5.58
C GLU A 152 5.76 -20.22 6.01
N LEU A 153 4.72 -19.61 5.43
CA LEU A 153 4.31 -18.25 5.73
C LEU A 153 3.83 -18.10 7.19
N LEU A 154 3.01 -19.04 7.66
CA LEU A 154 2.53 -19.05 9.05
C LEU A 154 3.68 -19.18 10.05
N ARG A 155 4.64 -20.09 9.79
CA ARG A 155 5.84 -20.22 10.63
C ARG A 155 6.70 -18.95 10.59
N ALA A 156 6.86 -18.32 9.43
CA ALA A 156 7.58 -17.05 9.30
C ALA A 156 6.90 -15.91 10.10
N ALA A 157 5.57 -15.92 10.18
CA ALA A 157 4.77 -15.02 11.02
C ALA A 157 4.75 -15.42 12.52
N ASN A 158 5.48 -16.48 12.91
CA ASN A 158 5.50 -17.05 14.25
C ASN A 158 4.10 -17.48 14.72
N LEU A 159 3.37 -18.17 13.83
CA LEU A 159 2.07 -18.79 14.05
C LEU A 159 2.18 -20.29 13.74
N ASP A 160 1.74 -21.15 14.66
CA ASP A 160 1.79 -22.61 14.47
C ASP A 160 0.71 -23.07 13.48
N PRO A 161 1.07 -23.56 12.28
CA PRO A 161 0.09 -23.96 11.27
C PRO A 161 -0.89 -25.04 11.75
N ALA A 162 -0.43 -25.97 12.59
CA ALA A 162 -1.27 -27.05 13.12
C ALA A 162 -2.42 -26.52 13.99
N VAL A 163 -2.27 -25.33 14.55
CA VAL A 163 -3.22 -24.71 15.48
C VAL A 163 -4.10 -23.67 14.79
N VAL A 164 -3.57 -22.99 13.78
CA VAL A 164 -4.16 -21.73 13.26
C VAL A 164 -4.78 -21.85 11.87
N ARG A 165 -4.46 -22.89 11.08
CA ARG A 165 -4.92 -23.03 9.68
C ARG A 165 -6.43 -22.88 9.54
N ASP A 166 -7.20 -23.55 10.39
CA ASP A 166 -8.66 -23.61 10.28
C ASP A 166 -9.37 -22.47 11.02
N ARG A 167 -8.62 -21.66 11.78
CA ARG A 167 -9.17 -20.53 12.52
C ARG A 167 -9.60 -19.41 11.59
N ARG A 168 -10.52 -18.58 12.09
CA ARG A 168 -11.04 -17.36 11.46
C ARG A 168 -10.45 -16.12 12.11
N SER A 169 -10.49 -14.99 11.39
CA SER A 169 -9.88 -13.73 11.85
C SER A 169 -10.37 -13.25 13.22
N TYR A 170 -11.63 -13.52 13.59
CA TYR A 170 -12.18 -13.16 14.91
C TYR A 170 -11.67 -14.04 16.08
N GLU A 171 -10.98 -15.14 15.79
CA GLU A 171 -10.37 -16.04 16.79
C GLU A 171 -8.92 -15.66 17.10
N PHE A 172 -8.40 -14.60 16.47
CA PHE A 172 -7.07 -14.07 16.67
C PHE A 172 -7.09 -12.76 17.44
N SER A 173 -6.02 -12.52 18.20
CA SER A 173 -5.72 -11.17 18.69
C SER A 173 -5.34 -10.25 17.53
N GLY A 174 -5.51 -8.93 17.70
CA GLY A 174 -5.13 -7.96 16.66
C GLY A 174 -3.65 -8.06 16.25
N GLY A 175 -2.75 -8.37 17.20
CA GLY A 175 -1.33 -8.59 16.91
C GLY A 175 -1.03 -9.91 16.20
N GLN A 176 -1.94 -10.89 16.25
CA GLN A 176 -1.85 -12.07 15.39
C GLN A 176 -2.42 -11.80 14.00
N CYS A 177 -3.52 -11.05 13.88
CA CYS A 177 -4.04 -10.65 12.56
C CYS A 177 -3.07 -9.74 11.77
N GLN A 178 -2.22 -8.99 12.47
CA GLN A 178 -1.23 -8.10 11.86
C GLN A 178 0.00 -8.85 11.33
N ARG A 179 0.28 -10.03 11.87
CA ARG A 179 1.41 -10.89 11.48
C ARG A 179 1.00 -11.82 10.35
#